data_AF-A0A7C4L9M5-F1
#
_entry.id   AF-A0A7C4L9M5-F1
#
_cell.length_a   1.000
_cell.length_b   1.000
_cell.length_c   1.000
_cell.angle_alpha   90.00
_cell.angle_beta   90.00
_cell.angle_gamma   90.00
#
_symmetry.space_group_name_H-M   'P 1'
#
loop_
_entity.id
_entity.type
_entity.pdbx_description
1 polymer ?
#
loop_
_entity_poly.entity_id
_entity_poly.type
_entity_poly.pdbx_seq_one_letter_code
_entity_poly.pdbx_strand_id
1 'polypeptide(L)'
;MMKRIIAIIILICFSTAIFAQSSEVVIDETILEPKDPILATVIALGPGLLAHGFGQFYAENFRMGLLLFSLELVSLLTIGVGYLEYSNPSGFTIVGGNEGEVKHAGAIVMAIGVTGFIATWLADIALAGRSAEQYNTEHNLKFKLQQESNNLIPGLMYTYNF
;
A
#
# COMPACT_ATOMS: atom_id res chain seq x y z
N MET A 1 10.52 -23.98 -15.70
CA MET A 1 10.25 -22.53 -15.87
C MET A 1 9.81 -21.83 -14.58
N MET A 2 9.05 -22.52 -13.70
CA MET A 2 8.66 -22.04 -12.36
C MET A 2 9.79 -21.42 -11.54
N LYS A 3 11.01 -21.99 -11.59
CA LYS A 3 12.22 -21.43 -10.94
C LYS A 3 12.64 -20.05 -11.46
N ARG A 4 12.37 -19.72 -12.73
CA ARG A 4 12.70 -18.43 -13.35
C ARG A 4 11.66 -17.35 -13.01
N ILE A 5 10.38 -17.72 -12.95
CA ILE A 5 9.30 -16.81 -12.53
C ILE A 5 9.44 -16.49 -11.03
N ILE A 6 9.70 -17.49 -10.19
CA ILE A 6 9.99 -17.28 -8.76
C ILE A 6 11.25 -16.41 -8.59
N ALA A 7 12.30 -16.62 -9.39
CA ALA A 7 13.48 -15.78 -9.34
C ALA A 7 13.19 -14.33 -9.76
N ILE A 8 12.34 -14.10 -10.76
CA ILE A 8 11.92 -12.75 -11.19
C ILE A 8 11.05 -12.09 -10.11
N ILE A 9 10.12 -12.81 -9.50
CA ILE A 9 9.30 -12.30 -8.39
C ILE A 9 10.18 -11.96 -7.19
N ILE A 10 11.13 -12.83 -6.81
CA ILE A 10 12.09 -12.56 -5.72
C ILE A 10 12.96 -11.35 -6.07
N LEU A 11 13.43 -11.22 -7.31
CA LEU A 11 14.26 -10.10 -7.74
C LEU A 11 13.49 -8.77 -7.73
N ILE A 12 12.20 -8.80 -8.11
CA ILE A 12 11.30 -7.63 -8.06
C ILE A 12 10.95 -7.27 -6.60
N CYS A 13 10.70 -8.26 -5.73
CA CYS A 13 10.48 -8.03 -4.30
C CYS A 13 11.74 -7.50 -3.60
N PHE A 14 12.94 -7.91 -4.03
CA PHE A 14 14.20 -7.37 -3.50
C PHE A 14 14.46 -5.94 -3.98
N SER A 15 14.13 -5.60 -5.22
CA SER A 15 14.38 -4.27 -5.77
C SER A 15 13.44 -3.20 -5.18
N THR A 16 12.18 -3.54 -4.87
CA THR A 16 11.26 -2.62 -4.19
C THR A 16 11.69 -2.33 -2.74
N ALA A 17 12.22 -3.32 -2.03
CA ALA A 17 12.78 -3.13 -0.68
C ALA A 17 14.01 -2.19 -0.68
N ILE A 18 14.84 -2.25 -1.73
CA ILE A 18 16.03 -1.40 -1.89
C ILE A 18 15.63 0.03 -2.26
N PHE A 19 14.67 0.21 -3.18
CA PHE A 19 14.17 1.55 -3.55
C PHE A 19 13.50 2.27 -2.37
N ALA A 20 12.78 1.53 -1.52
CA ALA A 20 12.21 2.06 -0.29
C ALA A 20 13.30 2.52 0.71
N GLN A 21 14.53 1.99 0.63
CA GLN A 21 15.62 2.37 1.53
C GLN A 21 16.36 3.65 1.09
N SER A 22 16.23 4.08 -0.17
CA SER A 22 17.06 5.14 -0.76
C SER A 22 16.39 6.52 -0.88
N SER A 23 15.11 6.68 -0.55
CA SER A 23 14.41 7.96 -0.70
C SER A 23 14.42 8.78 0.59
N GLU A 24 15.52 9.47 0.90
CA GLU A 24 15.46 10.67 1.74
C GLU A 24 14.86 11.81 0.92
N VAL A 25 13.53 11.88 0.89
CA VAL A 25 12.82 13.05 0.34
C VAL A 25 12.86 14.12 1.43
N VAL A 26 13.81 15.05 1.33
CA VAL A 26 13.88 16.23 2.21
C VAL A 26 12.95 17.30 1.64
N ILE A 27 11.77 17.45 2.25
CA ILE A 27 10.83 18.53 1.93
C ILE A 27 11.25 19.76 2.74
N ASP A 28 11.74 20.76 2.02
CA ASP A 28 12.14 22.09 2.49
C ASP A 28 11.01 22.79 3.27
N GLU A 29 11.38 23.41 4.39
CA GLU A 29 10.57 24.13 5.39
C GLU A 29 9.03 24.10 5.22
N THR A 30 8.41 22.94 5.46
CA THR A 30 6.95 22.85 5.58
C THR A 30 6.55 23.04 7.04
N ILE A 31 5.51 23.86 7.27
CA ILE A 31 4.84 23.92 8.57
C ILE A 31 4.38 22.48 8.89
N LEU A 32 5.03 21.85 9.85
CA LEU A 32 4.72 20.49 10.27
C LEU A 32 3.36 20.50 10.98
N GLU A 33 2.36 19.90 10.35
CA GLU A 33 1.02 19.77 10.92
C GLU A 33 0.80 18.39 11.52
N PRO A 34 0.12 18.30 12.67
CA PRO A 34 -0.21 17.02 13.27
C PRO A 34 -1.11 16.19 12.33
N LYS A 35 -0.78 14.92 12.16
CA LYS A 35 -1.48 13.96 11.29
C LYS A 35 -2.52 13.18 12.08
N ASP A 36 -3.75 13.11 11.59
CA ASP A 36 -4.84 12.44 12.30
C ASP A 36 -4.80 10.92 12.01
N PRO A 37 -4.59 10.06 13.01
CA PRO A 37 -4.54 8.61 12.82
C PRO A 37 -5.82 8.01 12.23
N ILE A 38 -6.98 8.58 12.57
CA ILE A 38 -8.27 8.15 12.04
C ILE A 38 -8.36 8.55 10.57
N LEU A 39 -8.00 9.79 10.23
CA LEU A 39 -7.99 10.25 8.85
C LEU A 39 -7.01 9.43 7.98
N ALA A 40 -5.82 9.12 8.49
CA ALA A 40 -4.85 8.25 7.81
C ALA A 40 -5.47 6.87 7.47
N THR A 41 -6.20 6.29 8.42
CA THR A 41 -6.89 5.00 8.23
C THR A 41 -8.06 5.11 7.25
N VAL A 42 -8.84 6.19 7.30
CA VAL A 42 -9.93 6.45 6.33
C VAL A 42 -9.38 6.61 4.91
N ILE A 43 -8.25 7.29 4.76
CA ILE A 43 -7.54 7.43 3.49
C ILE A 43 -7.04 6.06 3.01
N ALA A 44 -6.52 5.20 3.88
CA ALA A 44 -6.14 3.83 3.53
C ALA A 44 -7.34 2.95 3.14
N LEU A 45 -8.54 3.17 3.72
CA LEU A 45 -9.75 2.41 3.40
C LEU A 45 -10.33 2.78 2.04
N GLY A 46 -10.55 4.07 1.80
CA GLY A 46 -11.22 4.56 0.59
C GLY A 46 -10.24 4.72 -0.57
N PRO A 47 -9.50 5.83 -0.65
CA PRO A 47 -8.45 6.03 -1.65
C PRO A 47 -7.45 4.87 -1.71
N GLY A 48 -7.10 4.29 -0.57
CA GLY A 48 -6.15 3.19 -0.47
C GLY A 48 -6.61 1.88 -1.10
N LEU A 49 -7.89 1.72 -1.47
CA LEU A 49 -8.34 0.59 -2.30
C LEU A 49 -7.96 0.79 -3.79
N LEU A 50 -7.82 2.05 -4.23
CA LEU A 50 -7.45 2.41 -5.60
C LEU A 50 -5.94 2.53 -5.78
N ALA A 51 -5.23 2.89 -4.70
CA ALA A 51 -3.78 3.01 -4.67
C ALA A 51 -3.27 2.76 -3.25
N HIS A 52 -2.68 1.59 -3.04
CA HIS A 52 -2.21 1.14 -1.74
C HIS A 52 -1.05 2.02 -1.28
N GLY A 53 -1.01 2.34 0.02
CA GLY A 53 0.02 3.20 0.61
C GLY A 53 -0.41 4.65 0.77
N PHE A 54 -1.62 5.03 0.35
CA PHE A 54 -2.13 6.39 0.50
C PHE A 54 -2.30 6.81 1.97
N GLY A 55 -2.65 5.87 2.86
CA GLY A 55 -2.64 6.13 4.30
C GLY A 55 -1.24 6.45 4.81
N GLN A 56 -0.22 5.75 4.30
CA GLN A 56 1.18 6.01 4.63
C GLN A 56 1.68 7.34 4.09
N PHE A 57 1.30 7.71 2.86
CA PHE A 57 1.67 9.00 2.28
C PHE A 57 1.07 10.16 3.07
N TYR A 58 -0.19 10.05 3.50
CA TYR A 58 -0.78 11.03 4.41
C TYR A 58 0.01 11.15 5.71
N ALA A 59 0.44 10.01 6.27
CA ALA A 59 1.26 9.92 7.48
C ALA A 59 2.75 10.28 7.26
N GLU A 60 3.13 10.77 6.07
CA GLU A 60 4.52 11.10 5.69
C GLU A 60 5.49 9.91 5.78
N ASN A 61 4.97 8.68 5.88
CA ASN A 61 5.75 7.45 5.84
C ASN A 61 5.93 7.02 4.37
N PHE A 62 6.64 7.84 3.59
CA PHE A 62 6.85 7.62 2.16
C PHE A 62 7.49 6.27 1.85
N ARG A 63 8.37 5.80 2.74
CA ARG A 63 9.03 4.50 2.59
C ARG A 63 8.01 3.36 2.58
N MET A 64 7.10 3.32 3.55
CA MET A 64 6.05 2.31 3.58
C MET A 64 5.03 2.53 2.46
N GLY A 65 4.68 3.78 2.18
CA GLY A 65 3.75 4.11 1.09
C GLY A 65 4.24 3.62 -0.27
N LEU A 66 5.51 3.89 -0.62
CA LEU A 66 6.13 3.41 -1.86
C LEU A 66 6.24 1.88 -1.90
N LEU A 67 6.51 1.24 -0.76
CA LEU A 67 6.56 -0.22 -0.68
C LEU A 67 5.19 -0.82 -1.00
N LEU A 68 4.12 -0.37 -0.34
CA LEU A 68 2.77 -0.88 -0.53
C LEU A 68 2.26 -0.61 -1.95
N PHE A 69 2.50 0.59 -2.48
CA PHE A 69 2.15 0.93 -3.86
C PHE A 69 2.90 0.07 -4.88
N SER A 70 4.20 -0.19 -4.65
CA SER A 70 4.98 -1.06 -5.55
C SER A 70 4.46 -2.50 -5.52
N LEU A 71 4.09 -3.01 -4.34
CA LEU A 71 3.53 -4.36 -4.22
C LEU A 71 2.14 -4.47 -4.85
N GLU A 72 1.35 -3.40 -4.82
CA GLU A 72 0.09 -3.32 -5.57
C GLU A 72 0.33 -3.48 -7.07
N LEU A 73 1.24 -2.69 -7.65
CA LEU A 73 1.56 -2.78 -9.08
C LEU A 73 2.02 -4.18 -9.48
N VAL A 74 2.88 -4.82 -8.68
CA VAL A 74 3.30 -6.21 -8.90
C VAL A 74 2.12 -7.17 -8.82
N SER A 75 1.22 -6.96 -7.86
CA SER A 75 0.01 -7.78 -7.69
C SER A 75 -0.92 -7.65 -8.90
N LEU A 76 -1.19 -6.44 -9.38
CA LEU A 76 -2.00 -6.18 -10.57
C LEU A 76 -1.38 -6.77 -11.84
N LEU A 77 -0.07 -6.64 -12.03
CA LEU A 77 0.64 -7.29 -13.13
C LEU A 77 0.52 -8.82 -13.06
N THR A 78 0.65 -9.39 -11.85
CA THR A 78 0.52 -10.83 -11.62
C THR A 78 -0.90 -11.31 -11.93
N ILE A 79 -1.93 -10.56 -11.53
CA ILE A 79 -3.34 -10.82 -11.88
C ILE A 79 -3.50 -10.79 -13.41
N GLY A 80 -2.99 -9.75 -14.07
CA GLY A 80 -3.09 -9.60 -15.52
C GLY A 80 -2.44 -10.75 -16.29
N VAL A 81 -1.22 -11.14 -15.90
CA VAL A 81 -0.52 -12.29 -16.51
C VAL A 81 -1.30 -13.58 -16.27
N GLY A 82 -1.71 -13.86 -15.03
CA GLY A 82 -2.49 -15.06 -14.71
C GLY A 82 -3.83 -15.12 -15.46
N TYR A 83 -4.50 -13.99 -15.63
CA TYR A 83 -5.73 -13.88 -16.43
C TYR A 83 -5.49 -14.17 -17.92
N LEU A 84 -4.39 -13.66 -18.51
CA LEU A 84 -4.05 -13.95 -19.91
C LEU A 84 -3.75 -15.44 -20.13
N GLU A 85 -2.98 -16.07 -19.22
CA GLU A 85 -2.70 -17.51 -19.27
C GLU A 85 -3.99 -18.34 -19.10
N TYR A 86 -4.89 -17.92 -18.22
CA TYR A 86 -6.16 -18.60 -17.99
C TYR A 86 -7.16 -18.47 -19.15
N SER A 87 -7.25 -17.29 -19.75
CA SER A 87 -8.24 -16.96 -20.79
C SER A 87 -7.80 -17.35 -22.20
N ASN A 88 -6.49 -17.37 -22.48
CA ASN A 88 -5.93 -17.73 -23.78
C ASN A 88 -4.75 -18.72 -23.63
N PRO A 89 -4.97 -19.92 -23.10
CA PRO A 89 -3.89 -20.85 -22.77
C PRO A 89 -3.10 -21.33 -24.01
N SER A 90 -3.75 -21.39 -25.18
CA SER A 90 -3.12 -21.82 -26.44
C SER A 90 -1.90 -20.97 -26.79
N GLY A 91 -1.93 -19.66 -26.51
CA GLY A 91 -0.83 -18.72 -26.75
C GLY A 91 0.40 -18.94 -25.86
N PHE A 92 0.28 -19.73 -24.79
CA PHE A 92 1.34 -19.97 -23.81
C PHE A 92 1.77 -21.45 -23.74
N THR A 93 1.19 -22.34 -24.56
CA THR A 93 1.56 -23.77 -24.61
C THR A 93 3.00 -24.00 -25.05
N ILE A 94 3.59 -23.12 -25.87
CA ILE A 94 4.99 -23.15 -26.30
C ILE A 94 5.96 -23.15 -25.09
N VAL A 95 5.53 -22.59 -23.96
CA VAL A 95 6.35 -22.41 -22.75
C VAL A 95 5.78 -23.10 -21.50
N GLY A 96 4.52 -23.55 -21.54
CA GLY A 96 3.77 -23.97 -20.35
C GLY A 96 3.16 -25.37 -20.39
N GLY A 97 3.51 -26.20 -21.38
CA GLY A 97 2.97 -27.55 -21.50
C GLY A 97 1.66 -27.58 -22.30
N ASN A 98 0.69 -28.40 -21.89
CA ASN A 98 -0.62 -28.43 -22.56
C ASN A 98 -1.55 -27.31 -22.06
N GLU A 99 -2.64 -27.04 -22.80
CA GLU A 99 -3.56 -25.94 -22.46
C GLU A 99 -4.18 -26.06 -21.06
N GLY A 100 -4.43 -27.29 -20.59
CA GLY A 100 -4.97 -27.54 -19.26
C GLY A 100 -4.00 -27.14 -18.14
N GLU A 101 -2.72 -27.47 -18.31
CA GLU A 101 -1.65 -27.09 -17.38
C GLU A 101 -1.44 -25.59 -17.34
N VAL A 102 -1.39 -24.93 -18.51
CA VAL A 102 -1.28 -23.47 -18.63
C VAL A 102 -2.45 -22.79 -17.93
N LYS A 103 -3.69 -23.25 -18.19
CA LYS A 103 -4.88 -22.68 -17.58
C LYS A 103 -4.87 -22.81 -16.05
N HIS A 104 -4.45 -23.97 -15.55
CA HIS A 104 -4.34 -24.19 -14.10
C HIS A 104 -3.25 -23.30 -13.48
N ALA A 105 -2.09 -23.18 -14.12
CA ALA A 105 -1.03 -22.28 -13.69
C ALA A 105 -1.50 -20.81 -13.67
N GLY A 106 -2.18 -20.36 -14.72
CA GLY A 106 -2.73 -19.00 -14.80
C GLY A 106 -3.72 -18.71 -13.68
N ALA A 107 -4.58 -19.67 -13.32
CA ALA A 107 -5.48 -19.54 -12.18
C ALA A 107 -4.74 -19.39 -10.84
N ILE A 108 -3.68 -20.15 -10.62
CA ILE A 108 -2.84 -20.04 -9.42
C ILE A 108 -2.13 -18.70 -9.38
N VAL A 109 -1.51 -18.28 -10.48
CA VAL A 109 -0.81 -17.00 -10.59
C VAL A 109 -1.78 -15.84 -10.30
N MET A 110 -2.97 -15.87 -10.91
CA MET A 110 -4.01 -14.90 -10.65
C MET A 110 -4.42 -14.87 -9.16
N ALA A 111 -4.62 -16.04 -8.54
CA ALA A 111 -4.97 -16.12 -7.11
C ALA A 111 -3.88 -15.56 -6.18
N ILE A 112 -2.61 -15.78 -6.50
CA ILE A 112 -1.48 -15.19 -5.78
C ILE A 112 -1.51 -13.66 -5.91
N GLY A 113 -1.72 -13.14 -7.12
CA GLY A 113 -1.84 -11.70 -7.35
C GLY A 113 -3.00 -11.06 -6.58
N VAL A 114 -4.19 -11.67 -6.61
CA VAL A 114 -5.36 -11.20 -5.83
C VAL A 114 -5.07 -11.20 -4.33
N THR A 115 -4.42 -12.26 -3.84
CA THR A 115 -4.07 -12.38 -2.41
C THR A 115 -3.06 -11.30 -2.01
N GLY A 116 -2.04 -11.06 -2.84
CA GLY A 116 -1.06 -9.99 -2.62
C GLY A 116 -1.69 -8.60 -2.61
N PHE A 117 -2.61 -8.35 -3.54
CA PHE A 117 -3.38 -7.11 -3.58
C PHE A 117 -4.17 -6.92 -2.28
N ILE A 118 -5.02 -7.86 -1.89
CA ILE A 118 -5.82 -7.75 -0.67
C ILE A 118 -4.94 -7.61 0.58
N ALA A 119 -3.86 -8.39 0.68
CA ALA A 119 -2.98 -8.34 1.84
C ALA A 119 -2.30 -6.96 1.99
N THR A 120 -1.89 -6.35 0.90
CA THR A 120 -1.23 -5.03 0.93
C THR A 120 -2.21 -3.90 1.21
N TRP A 121 -3.45 -4.00 0.73
CA TRP A 121 -4.52 -3.08 1.10
C TRP A 121 -4.82 -3.13 2.60
N LEU A 122 -4.99 -4.34 3.15
CA LEU A 122 -5.21 -4.54 4.58
C LEU A 122 -4.01 -4.08 5.42
N ALA A 123 -2.79 -4.25 4.93
CA ALA A 123 -1.60 -3.74 5.59
C ALA A 123 -1.58 -2.21 5.65
N ASP A 124 -2.01 -1.52 4.59
CA ASP A 124 -2.12 -0.05 4.62
C ASP A 124 -3.12 0.40 5.69
N ILE A 125 -4.33 -0.20 5.70
CA ILE A 125 -5.37 0.09 6.69
C ILE A 125 -4.86 -0.12 8.11
N ALA A 126 -4.19 -1.25 8.37
CA ALA A 126 -3.74 -1.62 9.70
C ALA A 126 -2.59 -0.74 10.22
N LEU A 127 -1.77 -0.16 9.32
CA LEU A 127 -0.54 0.53 9.69
C LEU A 127 -0.61 2.06 9.54
N ALA A 128 -1.56 2.59 8.77
CA ALA A 128 -1.65 4.02 8.48
C ALA A 128 -1.84 4.87 9.74
N GLY A 129 -2.79 4.52 10.60
CA GLY A 129 -3.03 5.25 11.85
C GLY A 129 -1.79 5.31 12.75
N ARG A 130 -1.14 4.16 12.95
CA ARG A 130 0.10 4.07 13.72
C ARG A 130 1.24 4.89 13.12
N SER A 131 1.34 4.95 11.78
CA SER A 131 2.37 5.76 11.12
C SER A 131 2.12 7.26 11.35
N ALA A 132 0.86 7.70 11.38
CA ALA A 132 0.52 9.09 11.72
C ALA A 132 0.86 9.43 13.18
N GLU A 133 0.60 8.51 14.12
CA GLU A 133 1.02 8.66 15.53
C GLU A 133 2.54 8.75 15.67
N GLN A 134 3.26 7.89 14.93
CA GLN A 134 4.72 7.88 14.92
C GLN A 134 5.26 9.20 14.38
N TYR A 135 4.75 9.69 13.25
CA TYR A 135 5.14 10.98 12.68
C TYR A 135 4.95 12.14 13.68
N ASN A 136 3.79 12.20 14.35
CA ASN A 136 3.51 13.21 15.36
C ASN A 136 4.49 13.13 16.54
N THR A 137 4.81 11.92 16.98
CA THR A 137 5.74 11.67 18.09
C THR A 137 7.15 12.11 17.73
N GLU A 138 7.64 11.75 16.55
CA GLU A 138 8.98 12.10 16.06
C GLU A 138 9.17 13.62 15.93
N HIS A 139 8.11 14.33 15.56
CA HIS A 139 8.14 15.79 15.36
C HIS A 139 7.59 16.60 16.54
N ASN A 140 7.29 15.95 17.68
CA ASN A 140 6.69 16.58 18.87
C ASN A 140 5.40 17.38 18.58
N LEU A 141 4.62 16.93 17.60
CA LEU A 141 3.37 17.57 17.18
C LEU A 141 2.24 17.12 18.09
N LYS A 142 1.39 18.08 18.46
CA LYS A 142 0.14 17.82 19.18
C LYS A 142 -0.96 18.54 18.46
N PHE A 143 -2.11 17.90 18.34
CA PHE A 143 -3.34 18.60 18.03
C PHE A 143 -3.56 19.65 19.10
N LYS A 144 -3.36 20.92 18.75
CA LYS A 144 -3.90 22.00 19.54
C LYS A 144 -5.41 21.91 19.34
N LEU A 145 -6.09 21.19 20.24
CA LEU A 145 -7.50 21.44 20.47
C LEU A 145 -7.62 22.95 20.63
N GLN A 146 -8.60 23.54 19.96
CA GLN A 146 -9.00 24.94 19.99
C GLN A 146 -9.41 25.41 21.40
N GLN A 147 -8.68 25.04 22.45
CA GLN A 147 -8.94 25.41 23.83
C GLN A 147 -8.61 26.89 24.08
N GLU A 148 -7.89 27.56 23.18
CA GLU A 148 -7.80 29.03 23.16
C GLU A 148 -8.94 29.72 22.39
N SER A 149 -9.77 29.01 21.61
CA SER A 149 -10.97 29.59 20.98
C SER A 149 -12.26 29.36 21.78
N ASN A 150 -12.17 28.81 22.99
CA ASN A 150 -13.30 28.69 23.93
C ASN A 150 -13.83 30.05 24.44
N ASN A 151 -13.28 31.18 23.96
CA ASN A 151 -13.88 32.49 24.17
C ASN A 151 -14.81 32.95 23.05
N LEU A 152 -14.97 32.24 21.91
CA LEU A 152 -15.79 32.81 20.82
C LEU A 152 -16.83 31.93 20.11
N ILE A 153 -16.76 30.60 19.95
CA ILE A 153 -17.85 29.88 19.23
C ILE A 153 -18.01 28.42 19.71
N PRO A 154 -19.23 27.97 20.13
CA PRO A 154 -19.51 26.57 20.44
C PRO A 154 -19.91 25.81 19.17
N GLY A 155 -19.06 24.90 18.69
CA GLY A 155 -19.37 24.09 17.52
C GLY A 155 -18.57 22.80 17.46
N LEU A 156 -19.19 21.71 17.91
CA LEU A 156 -18.87 20.30 17.63
C LEU A 156 -17.42 19.85 17.92
N MET A 157 -17.14 19.55 19.19
CA MET A 157 -16.01 18.71 19.57
C MET A 157 -16.35 17.24 19.36
N TYR A 158 -15.75 16.60 18.34
CA TYR A 158 -15.63 15.14 18.32
C TYR A 158 -14.38 14.75 19.11
N THR A 159 -14.59 14.19 20.29
CA THR A 159 -13.56 13.53 21.09
C THR A 159 -13.77 12.02 20.94
N TYR A 160 -12.84 11.34 20.29
CA TYR A 160 -12.76 9.89 20.37
C TYR A 160 -11.65 9.53 21.36
N ASN A 161 -12.05 9.03 22.53
CA ASN A 161 -11.18 8.32 23.44
C ASN A 161 -11.31 6.83 23.12
N PHE A 162 -10.21 6.18 22.73
CA PHE A 162 -10.04 4.73 22.83
C PHE A 162 -8.68 4.46 23.46
#